data_AF-A0A7J6JL80-F1
#
_entry.id   AF-A0A7J6JL80-F1
#
_cell.length_a   1.000
_cell.length_b   1.000
_cell.length_c   1.000
_cell.angle_alpha   90.00
_cell.angle_beta   90.00
_cell.angle_gamma   90.00
#
_symmetry.space_group_name_H-M   'P 1'
#
loop_
_entity.id
_entity.type
_entity.pdbx_description
1 polymer ?
#
loop_
_entity_poly.entity_id
_entity_poly.type
_entity_poly.pdbx_seq_one_letter_code
_entity_poly.pdbx_strand_id
1 'polypeptide(L)'
;MWSPAIIFAIFTTLSAAKDCAFYWSYPSGIYDKWALGRIDEAVGICATEIGGHVLVPDMDVQNGDNKANRCTVCRGARSGTEDFVLDYFTIRCGYFGDGSCSA
;
A
#
# COMPACT_ATOMS: atom_id res chain seq x y z
N MET A 1 29.10 46.40 -15.11
CA MET A 1 28.20 45.75 -14.12
C MET A 1 27.00 45.24 -14.88
N TRP A 2 26.58 44.00 -14.67
CA TRP A 2 25.20 43.47 -14.74
C TRP A 2 25.29 41.93 -14.71
N SER A 3 24.97 41.36 -13.55
CA SER A 3 24.87 39.92 -13.34
C SER A 3 23.52 39.42 -13.83
N PRO A 4 23.44 38.30 -14.58
CA PRO A 4 22.17 37.59 -14.72
C PRO A 4 21.91 36.80 -13.43
N ALA A 5 20.81 37.14 -12.76
CA ALA A 5 20.31 36.41 -11.60
C ALA A 5 19.97 34.97 -12.02
N ILE A 6 20.72 34.00 -11.48
CA ILE A 6 20.39 32.57 -11.60
C ILE A 6 19.24 32.30 -10.63
N ILE A 7 18.04 32.14 -11.16
CA ILE A 7 16.88 31.67 -10.40
C ILE A 7 17.05 30.16 -10.20
N PHE A 8 17.44 29.77 -8.98
CA PHE A 8 17.36 28.38 -8.53
C PHE A 8 15.88 28.04 -8.31
N ALA A 9 15.25 27.42 -9.31
CA ALA A 9 13.95 26.78 -9.14
C ALA A 9 14.15 25.49 -8.34
N ILE A 10 13.97 25.58 -7.03
CA ILE A 10 13.89 24.40 -6.16
C ILE A 10 12.54 23.75 -6.46
N PHE A 11 12.53 22.73 -7.33
CA PHE A 11 11.40 21.83 -7.44
C PHE A 11 11.31 21.03 -6.14
N THR A 12 10.53 21.50 -5.18
CA THR A 12 9.99 20.63 -4.14
C THR A 12 9.01 19.70 -4.84
N THR A 13 9.50 18.54 -5.31
CA THR A 13 8.63 17.42 -5.63
C THR A 13 7.93 17.05 -4.34
N LEU A 14 6.75 17.62 -4.14
CA LEU A 14 5.77 17.16 -3.19
C LEU A 14 5.37 15.77 -3.70
N SER A 15 6.19 14.77 -3.38
CA SER A 15 5.87 13.38 -3.64
C SER A 15 4.63 13.12 -2.79
N ALA A 16 3.45 13.24 -3.41
CA ALA A 16 2.23 12.77 -2.79
C ALA A 16 2.52 11.36 -2.27
N ALA A 17 2.28 11.16 -0.98
CA ALA A 17 2.58 9.89 -0.34
C ALA A 17 1.73 8.85 -1.06
N LYS A 18 2.41 7.91 -1.72
CA LYS A 18 1.74 6.81 -2.41
C LYS A 18 1.21 5.84 -1.36
N ASP A 19 0.24 5.04 -1.73
CA ASP A 19 -0.28 3.96 -0.92
C ASP A 19 0.32 2.64 -1.43
N CYS A 20 0.25 1.57 -0.63
CA CYS A 20 0.62 0.23 -1.07
C CYS A 20 -0.44 -0.80 -0.68
N ALA A 21 -0.93 -1.58 -1.63
CA ALA A 21 -1.88 -2.65 -1.41
C ALA A 21 -1.16 -4.00 -1.31
N PHE A 22 -1.43 -4.72 -0.22
CA PHE A 22 -1.03 -6.10 0.02
C PHE A 22 -2.12 -7.00 -0.53
N TYR A 23 -1.85 -7.81 -1.54
CA TYR A 23 -2.82 -8.73 -2.14
C TYR A 23 -2.56 -10.16 -1.68
N TRP A 24 -3.61 -10.84 -1.23
CA TRP A 24 -3.58 -12.26 -0.87
C TRP A 24 -4.90 -12.96 -1.19
N SER A 25 -4.94 -14.27 -1.00
CA SER A 25 -6.18 -15.05 -1.14
C SER A 25 -6.34 -16.11 -0.05
N TYR A 26 -7.59 -16.44 0.27
CA TYR A 26 -7.92 -17.59 1.12
C TYR A 26 -7.79 -18.91 0.34
N PRO A 27 -7.10 -19.94 0.88
CA PRO A 27 -7.02 -21.24 0.23
C PRO A 27 -8.37 -21.92 0.03
N SER A 28 -9.32 -21.69 0.95
CA SER A 28 -10.62 -22.36 1.00
C SER A 28 -11.81 -21.44 0.72
N GLY A 29 -11.58 -20.15 0.48
CA GLY A 29 -12.63 -19.13 0.37
C GLY A 29 -13.38 -18.82 1.67
N ILE A 30 -12.95 -19.40 2.81
CA ILE A 30 -13.51 -19.15 4.13
C ILE A 30 -12.53 -18.27 4.92
N TYR A 31 -13.06 -17.25 5.60
CA TYR A 31 -12.30 -16.47 6.57
C TYR A 31 -11.89 -17.38 7.73
N ASP A 32 -10.59 -17.68 7.86
CA ASP A 32 -10.06 -18.58 8.88
C ASP A 32 -8.94 -17.90 9.70
N LYS A 33 -8.37 -18.61 10.68
CA LYS A 33 -7.30 -18.05 11.52
C LYS A 33 -6.06 -17.59 10.75
N TRP A 34 -5.81 -18.15 9.56
CA TRP A 34 -4.69 -17.74 8.72
C TRP A 34 -4.98 -16.40 8.02
N ALA A 35 -6.26 -16.08 7.82
CA ALA A 35 -6.71 -14.76 7.37
C ALA A 35 -6.29 -13.66 8.34
N LEU A 36 -6.59 -13.84 9.63
CA LEU A 36 -6.21 -12.89 10.69
C LEU A 36 -4.70 -12.68 10.73
N GLY A 37 -3.92 -13.77 10.65
CA GLY A 37 -2.46 -13.69 10.61
C GLY A 37 -1.94 -12.88 9.43
N ARG A 38 -2.56 -12.98 8.24
CA ARG A 38 -2.17 -12.19 7.07
C ARG A 38 -2.53 -10.71 7.22
N ILE A 39 -3.67 -10.39 7.81
CA ILE A 39 -4.05 -9.00 8.07
C ILE A 39 -3.04 -8.38 9.05
N ASP A 40 -2.75 -9.05 10.16
CA ASP A 40 -1.78 -8.60 11.15
C ASP A 40 -0.36 -8.44 10.55
N GLU A 41 0.06 -9.38 9.69
CA GLU A 41 1.33 -9.32 8.99
C GLU A 41 1.39 -8.13 8.02
N ALA A 42 0.34 -7.90 7.23
CA ALA A 42 0.26 -6.73 6.33
C ALA A 42 0.31 -5.41 7.12
N VAL A 43 -0.38 -5.33 8.27
CA VAL A 43 -0.33 -4.16 9.16
C VAL A 43 1.08 -3.96 9.72
N GLY A 44 1.74 -5.05 10.14
CA GLY A 44 3.13 -5.03 10.62
C GLY A 44 4.10 -4.51 9.56
N ILE A 45 4.10 -5.10 8.37
CA ILE A 45 4.96 -4.70 7.25
C ILE A 45 4.68 -3.25 6.84
N CYS A 46 3.40 -2.85 6.82
CA CYS A 46 3.02 -1.46 6.54
C CYS A 46 3.70 -0.49 7.51
N ALA A 47 3.67 -0.80 8.81
CA ALA A 47 4.23 0.06 9.85
C ALA A 47 5.78 0.05 9.86
N THR A 48 6.42 -1.12 9.69
CA THR A 48 7.88 -1.25 9.87
C THR A 48 8.68 -1.03 8.60
N GLU A 49 8.27 -1.65 7.49
CA GLU A 49 9.03 -1.66 6.23
C GLU A 49 8.60 -0.50 5.32
N ILE A 50 7.29 -0.38 5.09
CA ILE A 50 6.72 0.62 4.16
C ILE A 50 6.68 2.01 4.81
N GLY A 51 6.53 2.06 6.14
CA GLY A 51 6.45 3.30 6.93
C GLY A 51 5.13 4.05 6.78
N GLY A 52 4.06 3.36 6.39
CA GLY A 52 2.70 3.89 6.31
C GLY A 52 1.83 3.47 7.49
N HIS A 53 0.52 3.55 7.31
CA HIS A 53 -0.46 3.08 8.28
C HIS A 53 -1.66 2.42 7.60
N VAL A 54 -2.30 1.46 8.25
CA VAL A 54 -3.52 0.83 7.74
C VAL A 54 -4.73 1.37 8.48
N LEU A 55 -5.77 1.77 7.75
CA LEU A 55 -7.04 2.18 8.32
C LEU A 55 -8.02 1.00 8.36
N VAL A 56 -8.96 1.00 9.32
CA VAL A 56 -10.00 -0.04 9.43
C VAL A 56 -10.74 -0.34 8.11
N PRO A 57 -11.20 0.64 7.31
CA PRO A 57 -11.86 0.35 6.03
C PRO A 57 -10.91 -0.29 5.01
N ASP A 58 -9.60 -0.13 5.17
CA ASP A 58 -8.57 -0.64 4.28
C ASP A 58 -8.05 -2.01 4.70
N MET A 59 -8.57 -2.59 5.78
CA MET A 59 -8.20 -3.93 6.23
C MET A 59 -9.09 -4.97 5.55
N ASP A 60 -8.46 -6.00 4.99
CA ASP A 60 -9.19 -7.18 4.48
C ASP A 60 -10.27 -6.83 3.44
N VAL A 61 -10.00 -5.92 2.53
CA VAL A 61 -10.92 -5.50 1.47
C VAL A 61 -11.04 -6.63 0.44
N GLN A 62 -12.25 -6.89 -0.08
CA GLN A 62 -12.44 -7.85 -1.17
C GLN A 62 -11.86 -7.31 -2.49
N ASN A 63 -11.10 -8.14 -3.21
CA ASN A 63 -10.50 -7.79 -4.49
C ASN A 63 -11.15 -8.55 -5.66
N GLY A 64 -12.06 -7.89 -6.38
CA GLY A 64 -12.79 -8.47 -7.50
C GLY A 64 -13.90 -9.45 -7.08
N ASP A 65 -14.34 -10.28 -8.02
CA ASP A 65 -15.55 -11.12 -7.84
C ASP A 65 -15.32 -12.36 -6.96
N ASN A 66 -14.08 -12.85 -6.87
CA ASN A 66 -13.76 -13.98 -6.02
C ASN A 66 -13.65 -13.53 -4.56
N LYS A 67 -14.58 -13.98 -3.71
CA LYS A 67 -14.61 -13.67 -2.26
C LYS A 67 -13.34 -14.12 -1.51
N ALA A 68 -12.57 -15.03 -2.09
CA ALA A 68 -11.30 -15.46 -1.53
C ALA A 68 -10.19 -14.41 -1.71
N ASN A 69 -10.25 -13.57 -2.75
CA ASN A 69 -9.23 -12.58 -3.06
C ASN A 69 -9.41 -11.36 -2.17
N ARG A 70 -8.37 -11.00 -1.44
CA ARG A 70 -8.38 -9.89 -0.49
C ARG A 70 -7.20 -8.96 -0.70
N CYS A 71 -7.33 -7.75 -0.16
CA CYS A 71 -6.19 -6.89 0.04
C CYS A 71 -6.27 -6.08 1.35
N THR A 72 -5.13 -5.52 1.75
CA THR A 72 -5.02 -4.51 2.80
C THR A 72 -4.29 -3.33 2.21
N VAL A 73 -4.80 -2.11 2.36
CA VAL A 73 -4.13 -0.91 1.86
C VAL A 73 -3.38 -0.21 2.98
N CYS A 74 -2.08 0.01 2.75
CA CYS A 74 -1.19 0.80 3.57
C CYS A 74 -1.12 2.21 3.03
N ARG A 75 -1.62 3.17 3.82
CA ARG A 75 -1.72 4.57 3.48
C ARG A 75 -0.44 5.32 3.79
N GLY A 76 -0.08 6.23 2.88
CA GLY A 76 1.04 7.14 3.07
C GLY A 76 2.40 6.42 3.16
N ALA A 77 2.62 5.46 2.27
CA ALA A 77 3.91 4.79 2.11
C ALA A 77 5.03 5.78 1.79
N ARG A 78 6.26 5.43 2.22
CA ARG A 78 7.47 6.16 1.86
C ARG A 78 7.61 6.24 0.33
N SER A 79 8.03 7.39 -0.18
CA SER A 79 8.14 7.66 -1.62
C SER A 79 9.02 6.66 -2.38
N GLY A 80 10.02 6.07 -1.69
CA GLY A 80 10.94 5.08 -2.25
C GLY A 80 10.44 3.63 -2.24
N THR A 81 9.28 3.31 -1.65
CA THR A 81 8.82 1.92 -1.53
C THR A 81 8.40 1.36 -2.88
N GLU A 82 9.11 0.38 -3.43
CA GLU A 82 8.74 -0.21 -4.72
C GLU A 82 7.72 -1.34 -4.57
N ASP A 83 7.23 -1.87 -5.69
CA ASP A 83 6.45 -3.11 -5.69
C ASP A 83 7.35 -4.29 -5.32
N PHE A 84 6.85 -5.22 -4.52
CA PHE A 84 7.59 -6.45 -4.20
C PHE A 84 6.65 -7.62 -3.90
N VAL A 85 7.21 -8.82 -3.91
CA VAL A 85 6.49 -10.06 -3.64
C VAL A 85 7.12 -10.76 -2.46
N LEU A 86 6.28 -11.17 -1.52
CA LEU A 86 6.61 -12.10 -0.44
C LEU A 86 5.87 -13.41 -0.70
N ASP A 87 6.26 -14.51 -0.06
CA ASP A 87 5.69 -15.86 -0.29
C ASP A 87 4.15 -15.88 -0.41
N TYR A 88 3.47 -15.06 0.38
CA TYR A 88 2.02 -15.05 0.48
C TYR A 88 1.37 -13.69 0.15
N PHE A 89 2.17 -12.67 -0.20
CA PHE A 89 1.69 -11.34 -0.57
C PHE A 89 2.30 -10.87 -1.90
N THR A 90 1.45 -10.34 -2.76
CA THR A 90 1.91 -9.41 -3.80
C THR A 90 1.67 -7.99 -3.28
N ILE A 91 2.68 -7.14 -3.26
CA ILE A 91 2.56 -5.76 -2.77
C ILE A 91 2.74 -4.82 -3.96
N ARG A 92 1.74 -3.95 -4.18
CA ARG A 92 1.75 -2.95 -5.25
C ARG A 92 1.57 -1.56 -4.68
N CYS A 93 2.45 -0.64 -5.03
CA CYS A 93 2.39 0.74 -4.60
C CYS A 93 1.83 1.63 -5.70
N GLY A 94 0.89 2.49 -5.34
CA GLY A 94 0.12 3.33 -6.25
C GLY A 94 -0.78 4.28 -5.49
N TYR A 95 -1.87 4.71 -6.09
CA TYR A 95 -2.96 5.38 -5.38
C TYR A 95 -4.11 4.41 -5.30
N PHE A 96 -4.79 4.30 -4.17
CA PHE A 96 -5.92 3.41 -3.99
C PHE A 96 -7.11 4.17 -3.42
N GLY A 97 -8.34 3.83 -3.80
CA GLY A 97 -9.52 4.39 -3.14
C GLY A 97 -9.69 3.86 -1.71
N ASP A 98 -10.37 4.62 -0.85
CA ASP A 98 -10.73 4.16 0.51
C ASP A 98 -11.54 2.87 0.46
N GLY A 99 -11.11 1.86 1.22
CA GLY A 99 -11.75 0.55 1.24
C GLY A 99 -11.78 -0.15 -0.12
N SER A 100 -10.80 0.13 -0.98
CA SER A 100 -10.69 -0.44 -2.32
C SER A 100 -9.29 -0.97 -2.60
N CYS A 101 -9.23 -2.18 -3.16
CA CYS A 101 -7.99 -2.77 -3.70
C CYS A 101 -7.64 -2.27 -5.11
N SER A 102 -8.51 -1.45 -5.70
CA SER A 102 -8.35 -0.92 -7.05
C SER A 102 -7.75 0.47 -6.97
N ALA A 103 -6.72 0.68 -7.79
CA ALA A 103 -6.11 1.97 -8.04
C ALA A 103 -6.98 2.85 -8.95
#